data_AF-A0A9D1ICJ1-F1
#
_entry.id   AF-A0A9D1ICJ1-F1
#
_cell.length_a   1.000
_cell.length_b   1.000
_cell.length_c   1.000
_cell.angle_alpha   90.00
_cell.angle_beta   90.00
_cell.angle_gamma   90.00
#
_symmetry.space_group_name_H-M   'P 1'
#
loop_
_entity.id
_entity.type
_entity.pdbx_description
1 polymer ?
#
loop_
_entity_poly.entity_id
_entity_poly.type
_entity_poly.pdbx_seq_one_letter_code
_entity_poly.pdbx_strand_id
1 'polypeptide(L)'
;MRKFVCLFFALALVLSGFAFAEEEKPFAGTTLTVYNWFDYIDPSVIEMFEEETGIKVEYVNFTTNEEMYTKLEASPDSYDVLIPSDYIIERLIKEDMLAEL
;
A
#
# COMPACT_ATOMS: atom_id res chain seq x y z
N MET A 1 38.50 -30.92 -24.40
CA MET A 1 37.68 -29.77 -24.88
C MET A 1 36.19 -29.92 -24.57
N ARG A 2 35.49 -31.02 -24.94
CA ARG A 2 34.05 -31.21 -24.62
C ARG A 2 33.67 -31.10 -23.12
N LYS A 3 34.51 -31.61 -22.21
CA LYS A 3 34.25 -31.53 -20.75
C LYS A 3 34.33 -30.11 -20.18
N PHE A 4 35.22 -29.26 -20.72
CA PHE A 4 35.34 -27.86 -20.33
C PHE A 4 34.19 -27.01 -20.88
N VAL A 5 33.69 -27.32 -22.08
CA VAL A 5 32.52 -26.65 -22.68
C VAL A 5 31.25 -26.93 -21.87
N CYS A 6 31.03 -28.16 -21.41
CA CYS A 6 29.89 -28.49 -20.55
C CYS A 6 29.96 -27.79 -19.18
N LEU A 7 31.16 -27.66 -18.59
CA LEU A 7 31.34 -26.98 -17.31
C LEU A 7 31.06 -25.46 -17.43
N PHE A 8 31.46 -24.86 -18.55
CA PHE A 8 31.21 -23.44 -18.82
C PHE A 8 29.71 -23.16 -19.04
N PHE A 9 29.01 -24.06 -19.74
CA PHE A 9 27.56 -23.98 -19.94
C PHE A 9 26.77 -24.18 -18.63
N ALA A 10 27.20 -25.11 -17.77
CA ALA A 10 26.58 -25.33 -16.47
C ALA A 10 26.79 -24.12 -15.53
N LEU A 11 27.97 -23.51 -15.53
CA LEU A 11 28.26 -22.32 -14.73
C LEU A 11 27.46 -21.09 -15.20
N ALA A 12 27.27 -20.93 -16.51
CA ALA A 12 26.44 -19.87 -17.09
C ALA A 12 24.95 -20.02 -16.72
N LEU A 13 24.44 -21.25 -16.66
CA LEU A 13 23.06 -21.56 -16.24
C LEU A 13 22.80 -21.29 -14.75
N VAL A 14 23.80 -21.54 -13.90
CA VAL A 14 23.72 -21.24 -12.45
C VAL A 14 23.82 -19.74 -12.20
N LEU A 15 24.66 -19.02 -12.95
CA LEU A 15 24.78 -17.55 -12.89
C LEU A 15 23.52 -16.83 -13.40
N SER A 16 22.84 -17.38 -14.42
CA SER A 16 21.56 -16.81 -14.88
C SER A 16 20.41 -17.06 -13.90
N GLY A 17 20.44 -18.17 -13.14
CA GLY A 17 19.41 -18.49 -12.14
C GLY A 17 19.48 -17.63 -10.89
N PHE A 18 20.65 -17.06 -10.57
CA PHE A 18 20.84 -16.16 -9.42
C PHE A 18 20.57 -14.68 -9.74
N ALA A 19 20.48 -14.31 -11.02
CA ALA A 19 20.32 -12.91 -11.42
C ALA A 19 18.87 -12.40 -11.40
N PHE A 20 17.89 -13.28 -11.15
CA PHE A 20 16.46 -12.96 -11.19
C PHE A 20 15.69 -13.49 -9.96
N ALA A 21 16.33 -13.49 -8.79
CA ALA A 21 15.56 -13.55 -7.55
C ALA A 21 14.98 -12.14 -7.31
N GLU A 22 13.89 -11.82 -8.01
CA GLU A 22 13.08 -10.64 -7.68
C GLU A 22 12.50 -10.88 -6.29
N GLU A 23 12.75 -9.96 -5.36
CA GLU A 23 12.23 -10.05 -4.01
C GLU A 23 10.71 -9.96 -4.09
N GLU A 24 10.01 -11.08 -3.89
CA GLU A 24 8.54 -11.09 -3.84
C GLU A 24 8.10 -10.22 -2.67
N LYS A 25 7.59 -9.03 -3.00
CA LYS A 25 7.08 -8.11 -1.99
C LYS A 25 5.87 -8.74 -1.31
N PRO A 26 5.78 -8.69 0.03
CA PRO A 26 4.86 -9.50 0.82
C PRO A 26 3.37 -9.27 0.51
N PHE A 27 3.03 -8.13 -0.08
CA PHE A 27 1.65 -7.74 -0.35
C PHE A 27 1.42 -7.33 -1.81
N ALA A 28 2.30 -7.75 -2.73
CA ALA A 28 2.16 -7.45 -4.16
C ALA A 28 0.76 -7.83 -4.69
N GLY A 29 0.10 -6.89 -5.37
CA GLY A 29 -1.27 -7.06 -5.89
C GLY A 29 -2.38 -6.60 -4.95
N THR A 30 -2.04 -6.12 -3.75
CA THR A 30 -2.98 -5.48 -2.81
C THR A 30 -3.08 -3.98 -3.10
N THR A 31 -4.29 -3.43 -3.01
CA THR A 31 -4.52 -1.98 -3.01
C THR A 31 -5.12 -1.56 -1.68
N LEU A 32 -4.66 -0.42 -1.15
CA LEU A 32 -5.18 0.23 0.04
C LEU A 32 -5.75 1.59 -0.34
N THR A 33 -7.00 1.87 0.00
CA THR A 33 -7.60 3.19 -0.20
C THR A 33 -7.52 3.99 1.10
N VAL A 34 -6.73 5.06 1.08
CA VAL A 34 -6.45 5.91 2.25
C VAL A 34 -7.13 7.26 2.07
N TYR A 35 -7.91 7.69 3.05
CA TYR A 35 -8.60 8.97 3.03
C TYR A 35 -8.04 9.93 4.09
N ASN A 36 -7.33 10.97 3.64
CA ASN A 36 -6.62 11.92 4.52
C ASN A 36 -6.88 13.38 4.13
N TRP A 37 -6.47 14.30 5.00
CA TRP A 37 -6.39 15.72 4.71
C TRP A 37 -5.49 16.00 3.51
N PHE A 38 -5.90 16.98 2.71
CA PHE A 38 -5.07 17.54 1.65
C PHE A 38 -3.77 18.12 2.22
N ASP A 39 -2.65 17.85 1.54
CA ASP A 39 -1.31 18.37 1.89
C ASP A 39 -0.80 17.99 3.29
N TYR A 40 -1.20 16.80 3.79
CA TYR A 40 -0.87 16.33 5.14
C TYR A 40 0.21 15.24 5.20
N ILE A 41 0.61 14.71 4.05
CA ILE A 41 1.69 13.73 3.93
C ILE A 41 2.63 14.13 2.79
N ASP A 42 3.91 13.85 2.95
CA ASP A 42 4.86 13.95 1.84
C ASP A 42 4.62 12.77 0.86
N PRO A 43 4.42 13.01 -0.44
CA PRO A 43 4.21 11.96 -1.43
C PRO A 43 5.30 10.89 -1.45
N SER A 44 6.55 11.25 -1.12
CA SER A 44 7.66 10.30 -1.06
C SER A 44 7.45 9.21 0.00
N VAL A 45 6.70 9.49 1.06
CA VAL A 45 6.35 8.48 2.08
C VAL A 45 5.44 7.41 1.50
N ILE A 46 4.50 7.80 0.63
CA ILE A 46 3.63 6.86 -0.07
C ILE A 46 4.46 6.01 -1.03
N GLU A 47 5.36 6.64 -1.80
CA GLU A 47 6.25 5.94 -2.74
C GLU A 47 7.13 4.90 -2.02
N MET A 48 7.76 5.28 -0.91
CA MET A 48 8.56 4.37 -0.09
C MET A 48 7.71 3.22 0.45
N PHE A 49 6.50 3.49 0.94
CA PHE A 49 5.60 2.44 1.42
C PHE A 49 5.21 1.45 0.32
N GLU A 50 4.87 1.93 -0.88
CA GLU A 50 4.59 1.06 -2.02
C GLU A 50 5.83 0.25 -2.45
N GLU A 51 7.01 0.87 -2.40
CA GLU A 51 8.27 0.20 -2.72
C GLU A 51 8.61 -0.90 -1.72
N GLU A 52 8.47 -0.66 -0.43
CA GLU A 52 8.80 -1.63 0.61
C GLU A 52 7.80 -2.80 0.65
N THR A 53 6.51 -2.52 0.46
CA THR A 53 5.44 -3.51 0.72
C THR A 53 4.91 -4.18 -0.54
N GLY A 54 5.00 -3.52 -1.69
CA GLY A 54 4.32 -3.92 -2.93
C GLY A 54 2.84 -3.57 -2.97
N ILE A 55 2.31 -2.92 -1.93
CA ILE A 55 0.93 -2.41 -1.89
C ILE A 55 0.83 -1.20 -2.82
N LYS A 56 -0.31 -1.03 -3.48
CA LYS A 56 -0.70 0.21 -4.14
C LYS A 56 -1.58 1.05 -3.25
N VAL A 57 -1.31 2.34 -3.15
CA VAL A 57 -2.05 3.27 -2.31
C VAL A 57 -2.90 4.17 -3.20
N GLU A 58 -4.21 4.00 -3.12
CA GLU A 58 -5.16 4.98 -3.64
C GLU A 58 -5.34 6.07 -2.58
N TYR A 59 -4.64 7.19 -2.75
CA TYR A 59 -4.66 8.28 -1.80
C TYR A 59 -5.73 9.32 -2.16
N VAL A 60 -6.78 9.38 -1.33
CA VAL A 60 -7.91 10.30 -1.50
C VAL A 60 -7.78 11.44 -0.50
N ASN A 61 -8.08 12.66 -0.95
CA ASN A 61 -8.00 13.84 -0.09
C ASN A 61 -9.34 14.49 0.22
N PHE A 62 -9.43 15.07 1.41
CA PHE A 62 -10.49 15.97 1.83
C PHE A 62 -9.93 17.25 2.45
N THR A 63 -10.77 18.28 2.53
CA THR A 63 -10.37 19.60 3.05
C THR A 63 -11.14 20.04 4.28
N THR A 64 -12.28 19.41 4.57
CA THR A 64 -13.06 19.65 5.79
C THR A 64 -13.62 18.36 6.35
N ASN A 65 -13.94 18.36 7.64
CA ASN A 65 -14.56 17.21 8.29
C ASN A 65 -15.96 16.93 7.74
N GLU A 66 -16.72 17.96 7.36
CA GLU A 66 -18.06 17.81 6.78
C GLU A 66 -18.00 17.12 5.41
N GLU A 67 -17.03 17.48 4.57
CA GLU A 67 -16.81 16.83 3.28
C GLU A 67 -16.49 15.35 3.47
N MET A 68 -15.53 15.05 4.36
CA MET A 68 -15.11 13.69 4.66
C MET A 68 -16.25 12.86 5.19
N TYR A 69 -16.97 13.36 6.20
CA TYR A 69 -18.06 12.64 6.85
C TYR A 69 -19.21 12.39 5.87
N THR A 70 -19.56 13.37 5.02
CA THR A 70 -20.60 13.20 4.00
C THR A 70 -20.25 12.11 2.99
N LYS A 71 -18.98 12.04 2.56
CA LYS A 71 -18.51 10.99 1.64
C LYS A 71 -18.48 9.61 2.31
N LEU A 72 -18.03 9.53 3.55
CA LEU A 72 -18.01 8.31 4.33
C LEU A 72 -19.43 7.75 4.55
N GLU A 73 -20.39 8.58 4.95
CA GLU A 73 -21.79 8.14 5.12
C GLU A 73 -22.41 7.63 3.81
N ALA A 74 -22.06 8.22 2.68
CA ALA A 74 -22.54 7.78 1.37
C ALA A 74 -21.93 6.44 0.93
N SER A 75 -20.77 6.06 1.48
CA SER A 75 -20.06 4.82 1.13
C SER A 75 -19.29 4.29 2.36
N PRO A 76 -19.98 3.64 3.32
CA PRO A 76 -19.42 3.32 4.64
C PRO A 76 -18.21 2.38 4.67
N ASP A 77 -17.88 1.70 3.56
CA ASP A 77 -16.79 0.73 3.47
C ASP A 77 -15.81 1.05 2.31
N SER A 78 -15.80 2.29 1.81
CA SER A 78 -14.97 2.65 0.65
C SER A 78 -13.51 2.97 0.99
N TYR A 79 -13.14 3.01 2.27
CA TYR A 79 -11.83 3.42 2.73
C TYR A 79 -11.28 2.45 3.77
N ASP A 80 -10.05 1.98 3.58
CA ASP A 80 -9.39 1.07 4.51
C ASP A 80 -8.74 1.82 5.69
N VAL A 81 -8.23 3.04 5.42
CA VAL A 81 -7.60 3.89 6.42
C VAL A 81 -8.18 5.30 6.31
N LEU A 82 -8.69 5.81 7.42
CA LEU A 82 -9.24 7.15 7.55
C LEU A 82 -8.42 7.94 8.58
N ILE A 83 -8.16 9.23 8.29
CA ILE A 83 -7.44 10.13 9.20
C ILE A 83 -8.33 11.32 9.61
N PRO A 84 -9.34 11.10 10.47
CA PRO A 84 -10.30 12.13 10.84
C PRO A 84 -9.82 12.95 12.06
N SER A 85 -10.45 14.10 12.35
CA SER A 85 -10.24 14.81 13.62
C SER A 85 -10.79 14.04 14.82
N ASP A 86 -10.27 14.34 16.02
CA ASP A 86 -10.64 13.72 17.29
C ASP A 86 -12.15 13.63 17.57
N TYR A 87 -12.89 14.71 17.36
CA TYR A 87 -14.33 14.73 17.58
C TYR A 87 -15.11 13.88 16.56
N ILE A 88 -14.57 13.72 15.34
CA ILE A 88 -15.14 12.80 14.35
C ILE A 88 -14.85 11.36 14.76
N ILE A 89 -13.66 11.05 15.28
CA ILE A 89 -13.37 9.71 15.83
C ILE A 89 -14.40 9.36 16.91
N GLU A 90 -14.65 10.25 17.87
CA GLU A 90 -15.64 10.02 18.92
C GLU A 90 -17.04 9.75 18.35
N ARG A 91 -17.42 10.47 17.29
CA ARG A 91 -18.68 10.27 16.59
C ARG A 91 -18.74 8.90 15.90
N LEU A 92 -17.72 8.55 15.12
CA LEU A 92 -17.69 7.29 14.38
C LEU A 92 -17.68 6.05 15.30
N ILE A 93 -17.05 6.16 16.48
CA ILE A 93 -17.15 5.12 17.53
C ILE A 93 -18.59 4.96 18.02
N LYS A 94 -19.30 6.06 18.28
CA LYS A 94 -20.70 6.01 18.74
C LYS A 94 -21.64 5.46 17.67
N GLU A 95 -21.28 5.62 16.41
CA GLU A 95 -22.03 5.16 15.24
C GLU A 95 -21.62 3.74 14.79
N ASP A 96 -20.68 3.09 15.49
CA ASP A 96 -20.15 1.75 15.16
C ASP A 96 -19.58 1.66 13.73
N MET A 97 -18.95 2.73 13.28
CA MET A 97 -18.41 2.88 11.91
C MET A 97 -16.89 2.65 11.83
N LEU A 98 -16.24 2.23 12.92
CA LEU A 98 -14.80 1.93 12.97
C LEU A 98 -14.57 0.49 13.40
N ALA A 99 -13.64 -0.18 12.73
CA ALA A 99 -13.15 -1.47 13.18
C ALA A 99 -12.32 -1.34 14.48
N GLU A 100 -12.42 -2.33 15.35
CA GLU A 100 -11.49 -2.49 16.47
C GLU A 100 -10.08 -2.85 15.95
N LEU A 101 -9.05 -2.29 16.58
CA LEU A 101 -7.65 -2.51 16.20
C LEU A 101 -7.06 -3.77 16.85
#